data_AF-A0A813F157-F1
#
_entry.id   AF-A0A813F157-F1
#
_cell.length_a   1.000
_cell.length_b   1.000
_cell.length_c   1.000
_cell.angle_alpha   90.00
_cell.angle_beta   90.00
_cell.angle_gamma   90.00
#
_symmetry.space_group_name_H-M   'P 1'
#
loop_
_entity.id
_entity.type
_entity.pdbx_description
1 polymer ?
#
loop_
_entity_poly.entity_id
_entity_poly.type
_entity_poly.pdbx_seq_one_letter_code
_entity_poly.pdbx_strand_id
1 'polypeptide(L)'
;SVTVTKVVGTMAMSVANCTAFTGTAGVEGAVAAGIASASGVAASSVMMALSCPSRRLASGLLARRLADAVNAAYEITIPAGSTTITSASVTNAIVSEGATGLTSKIATAMTAANIVGVTLTVKSVPAPETKITVSTTAAPSTSKQSDRSSARQVLTGSLAAVLAMAMAAFA
;
A
#
# COMPACT_ATOMS: atom_id res chain seq x y z
N SER A 1 -25.99 1.54 3.00
CA SER A 1 -24.62 1.52 3.57
C SER A 1 -23.83 0.46 2.84
N VAL A 2 -22.56 0.72 2.52
CA VAL A 2 -21.67 -0.29 1.95
C VAL A 2 -20.78 -0.79 3.07
N THR A 3 -20.91 -2.07 3.42
CA THR A 3 -20.03 -2.71 4.39
C THR A 3 -18.76 -3.13 3.67
N VAL A 4 -17.62 -2.57 4.08
CA VAL A 4 -16.31 -2.92 3.57
C VAL A 4 -15.59 -3.75 4.63
N THR A 5 -15.23 -4.98 4.26
CA THR A 5 -14.44 -5.86 5.13
C THR A 5 -12.97 -5.67 4.82
N LYS A 6 -12.16 -5.44 5.84
CA LYS A 6 -10.72 -5.25 5.75
C LYS A 6 -10.01 -6.32 6.55
N VAL A 7 -8.95 -6.89 6.01
CA VAL A 7 -8.02 -7.76 6.76
C VAL A 7 -6.75 -6.96 7.00
N VAL A 8 -6.45 -6.68 8.26
CA VAL A 8 -5.28 -5.92 8.66
C VAL A 8 -4.26 -6.84 9.30
N GLY A 9 -2.99 -6.62 9.00
CA GLY A 9 -1.92 -7.41 9.60
C GLY A 9 -0.61 -6.65 9.64
N THR A 10 0.34 -7.26 10.34
CA THR A 10 1.72 -6.80 10.37
C THR A 10 2.64 -7.97 10.05
N MET A 11 3.83 -7.68 9.57
CA MET A 11 4.90 -8.67 9.44
C MET A 11 6.25 -8.03 9.76
N ALA A 12 7.11 -8.79 10.41
CA ALA A 12 8.49 -8.41 10.65
C ALA A 12 9.36 -9.02 9.54
N MET A 13 10.14 -8.19 8.87
CA MET A 13 11.06 -8.59 7.81
C MET A 13 12.49 -8.22 8.19
N SER A 14 13.44 -8.95 7.62
CA SER A 14 14.87 -8.72 7.74
C SER A 14 15.44 -8.40 6.37
N VAL A 15 16.15 -7.29 6.25
CA VAL A 15 16.83 -6.81 5.04
C VAL A 15 18.21 -6.26 5.42
N ALA A 16 19.16 -6.17 4.49
CA ALA A 16 20.51 -5.69 4.82
C ALA A 16 20.58 -4.19 5.20
N ASN A 17 19.65 -3.38 4.70
CA ASN A 17 19.59 -1.95 4.99
C ASN A 17 18.14 -1.48 4.90
N CYS A 18 17.48 -1.30 6.04
CA CYS A 18 16.07 -0.92 6.06
C CYS A 18 15.81 0.41 5.34
N THR A 19 16.64 1.43 5.55
CA THR A 19 16.42 2.76 4.96
C THR A 19 16.59 2.76 3.44
N ALA A 20 17.58 2.03 2.93
CA ALA A 20 17.73 1.86 1.48
C ALA A 20 16.56 1.03 0.90
N PHE A 21 16.14 -0.01 1.62
CA PHE A 21 15.01 -0.84 1.23
C PHE A 21 13.72 -0.04 1.13
N THR A 22 13.30 0.66 2.18
CA THR A 22 12.05 1.43 2.19
C THR A 22 12.10 2.66 1.28
N GLY A 23 13.30 3.18 0.98
CA GLY A 23 13.51 4.23 -0.02
C GLY A 23 13.53 3.75 -1.47
N THR A 24 13.49 2.44 -1.72
CA THR A 24 13.54 1.89 -3.09
C THR A 24 12.18 2.04 -3.76
N ALA A 25 12.16 2.70 -4.92
CA ALA A 25 10.92 2.91 -5.68
C ALA A 25 10.25 1.58 -6.03
N GLY A 26 8.93 1.48 -5.81
CA GLY A 26 8.16 0.28 -6.13
C GLY A 26 8.25 -0.86 -5.11
N VAL A 27 9.09 -0.74 -4.06
CA VAL A 27 9.24 -1.81 -3.06
C VAL A 27 7.94 -2.11 -2.32
N GLU A 28 7.17 -1.09 -1.94
CA GLU A 28 5.89 -1.27 -1.24
C GLU A 28 4.88 -1.99 -2.14
N GLY A 29 4.86 -1.65 -3.43
CA GLY A 29 4.03 -2.31 -4.44
C GLY A 29 4.44 -3.77 -4.67
N ALA A 30 5.75 -4.07 -4.69
CA ALA A 30 6.24 -5.44 -4.83
C ALA A 30 5.90 -6.29 -3.61
N VAL A 31 6.06 -5.76 -2.38
CA VAL A 31 5.65 -6.46 -1.16
C VAL A 31 4.14 -6.66 -1.14
N ALA A 32 3.36 -5.64 -1.52
CA ALA A 32 1.89 -5.73 -1.63
C ALA A 32 1.47 -6.80 -2.64
N ALA A 33 2.13 -6.87 -3.80
CA ALA A 33 1.88 -7.89 -4.82
C ALA A 33 2.22 -9.31 -4.32
N GLY A 34 3.28 -9.46 -3.53
CA GLY A 34 3.62 -10.72 -2.87
C GLY A 34 2.52 -11.20 -1.91
N ILE A 35 2.01 -10.30 -1.06
CA ILE A 35 0.86 -10.59 -0.17
C ILE A 35 -0.40 -10.89 -0.98
N ALA A 36 -0.65 -10.13 -2.03
CA ALA A 36 -1.81 -10.31 -2.89
C ALA A 36 -1.82 -11.70 -3.54
N SER A 37 -0.66 -12.13 -4.05
CA SER A 37 -0.46 -13.49 -4.59
C SER A 37 -0.66 -14.58 -3.55
N ALA A 38 -0.18 -14.38 -2.31
CA ALA A 38 -0.35 -15.32 -1.20
C ALA A 38 -1.82 -15.45 -0.76
N SER A 39 -2.58 -14.36 -0.78
CA SER A 39 -3.97 -14.31 -0.30
C SER A 39 -5.02 -14.50 -1.39
N GLY A 40 -4.62 -14.56 -2.66
CA GLY A 40 -5.52 -14.71 -3.80
C GLY A 40 -6.33 -13.44 -4.13
N VAL A 41 -5.92 -12.27 -3.63
CA VAL A 41 -6.58 -10.99 -3.90
C VAL A 41 -5.83 -10.22 -5.00
N ALA A 42 -6.47 -9.19 -5.57
CA ALA A 42 -5.81 -8.28 -6.49
C ALA A 42 -4.80 -7.38 -5.74
N ALA A 43 -3.66 -7.07 -6.36
CA ALA A 43 -2.65 -6.20 -5.75
C ALA A 43 -3.19 -4.79 -5.45
N SER A 44 -4.13 -4.29 -6.24
CA SER A 44 -4.83 -3.02 -6.01
C SER A 44 -5.68 -3.00 -4.74
N SER A 45 -6.01 -4.16 -4.18
CA SER A 45 -6.76 -4.28 -2.92
C SER A 45 -5.87 -4.26 -1.69
N VAL A 46 -4.55 -4.29 -1.85
CA VAL A 46 -3.59 -4.33 -0.75
C VAL A 46 -2.94 -2.97 -0.58
N MET A 47 -3.22 -2.30 0.54
CA MET A 47 -2.46 -1.15 0.99
C MET A 47 -1.33 -1.61 1.90
N MET A 48 -0.15 -1.02 1.73
CA MET A 48 1.06 -1.37 2.47
C MET A 48 1.69 -0.11 3.04
N ALA A 49 2.28 -0.22 4.22
CA ALA A 49 3.18 0.78 4.78
C ALA A 49 4.41 0.09 5.36
N LEU A 50 5.60 0.47 4.88
CA LEU A 50 6.86 -0.02 5.42
C LEU A 50 7.46 0.98 6.40
N SER A 51 8.02 0.47 7.49
CA SER A 51 8.69 1.30 8.49
C SER A 51 9.95 0.64 9.03
N CYS A 52 10.98 1.45 9.26
CA CYS A 52 12.17 1.02 9.97
C CYS A 52 11.96 1.24 11.47
N PRO A 53 11.99 0.19 12.32
CA PRO A 53 11.84 0.35 13.75
C PRO A 53 13.01 1.18 14.30
N SER A 54 12.73 2.41 14.69
CA SER A 54 13.70 3.32 15.29
C SER A 54 13.85 3.06 16.79
N ARG A 55 13.91 1.79 17.23
CA ARG A 55 14.18 1.51 18.65
C ARG A 55 15.67 1.66 18.89
N ARG A 56 16.11 2.86 19.28
CA ARG A 56 17.42 3.05 19.93
C ARG A 56 17.35 2.29 21.25
N LEU A 57 18.14 1.23 21.41
CA LEU A 57 18.38 0.68 22.75
C LEU A 57 19.07 1.78 23.55
N ALA A 58 18.30 2.46 24.41
CA ALA A 58 18.82 3.40 25.37
C ALA A 58 19.55 2.60 26.45
N SER A 59 20.82 2.24 26.21
CA SER A 59 21.85 1.88 27.21
C SER A 59 23.11 1.36 26.51
N GLY A 60 24.15 2.19 26.36
CA GLY A 60 25.52 1.75 26.05
C GLY A 60 26.09 2.20 24.71
N LEU A 61 27.39 2.52 24.72
CA LEU A 61 28.24 2.98 23.59
C LEU A 61 28.33 2.00 22.40
N LEU A 62 27.66 0.85 22.47
CA LEU A 62 27.60 -0.19 21.44
C LEU A 62 26.14 -0.54 21.12
N ALA A 63 25.31 0.47 20.87
CA ALA A 63 23.94 0.25 20.41
C ALA A 63 23.97 -0.45 19.04
N ARG A 64 23.93 -1.79 19.05
CA ARG A 64 23.69 -2.61 17.85
C ARG A 64 22.33 -2.21 17.30
N ARG A 65 22.34 -1.33 16.29
CA ARG A 65 21.13 -0.94 15.57
C ARG A 65 20.46 -2.22 15.07
N LEU A 66 19.15 -2.31 15.24
CA LEU A 66 18.30 -3.24 14.46
C LEU A 66 18.19 -2.71 13.02
N ALA A 67 19.32 -2.36 12.39
CA ALA A 67 19.38 -1.74 11.06
C ALA A 67 18.75 -2.62 9.98
N ASP A 68 18.62 -3.91 10.30
CA ASP A 68 18.17 -4.94 9.39
C ASP A 68 16.69 -5.26 9.52
N ALA A 69 15.97 -4.67 10.48
CA ALA A 69 14.55 -4.96 10.68
C ALA A 69 13.66 -3.99 9.89
N VAL A 70 12.61 -4.49 9.27
CA VAL A 70 11.52 -3.71 8.66
C VAL A 70 10.21 -4.21 9.25
N ASN A 71 9.33 -3.30 9.65
CA ASN A 71 7.95 -3.62 9.99
C ASN A 71 7.05 -3.22 8.83
N ALA A 72 6.35 -4.20 8.26
CA ALA A 72 5.37 -3.99 7.21
C ALA A 72 3.97 -4.13 7.78
N ALA A 73 3.20 -3.04 7.75
CA ALA A 73 1.78 -3.05 8.04
C ALA A 73 1.01 -3.13 6.71
N TYR A 74 0.01 -3.98 6.64
CA TYR A 74 -0.81 -4.13 5.44
C TYR A 74 -2.30 -4.15 5.78
N GLU A 75 -3.09 -3.70 4.81
CA GLU A 75 -4.54 -3.72 4.84
C GLU A 75 -5.06 -4.24 3.50
N ILE A 76 -5.82 -5.34 3.55
CA ILE A 76 -6.44 -5.95 2.39
C ILE A 76 -7.92 -5.59 2.40
N THR A 77 -8.37 -4.85 1.40
CA THR A 77 -9.78 -4.50 1.21
C THR A 77 -10.49 -5.60 0.42
N ILE A 78 -11.47 -6.25 1.05
CA ILE A 78 -12.33 -7.23 0.39
C ILE A 78 -13.55 -6.49 -0.18
N PRO A 79 -13.80 -6.58 -1.49
CA PRO A 79 -14.95 -5.91 -2.10
C PRO A 79 -16.26 -6.42 -1.51
N ALA A 80 -17.19 -5.49 -1.29
CA ALA A 80 -18.51 -5.81 -0.74
C ALA A 80 -19.24 -6.80 -1.66
N GLY A 81 -19.83 -7.84 -1.07
CA GLY A 81 -20.56 -8.88 -1.81
C GLY A 81 -19.67 -9.93 -2.49
N SER A 82 -18.35 -9.94 -2.27
CA SER A 82 -17.52 -11.05 -2.73
C SER A 82 -17.92 -12.36 -2.04
N THR A 83 -18.26 -13.38 -2.83
CA THR A 83 -18.56 -14.73 -2.36
C THR A 83 -17.37 -15.68 -2.49
N THR A 84 -16.41 -15.34 -3.35
CA THR A 84 -15.20 -16.15 -3.62
C THR A 84 -14.06 -15.83 -2.66
N ILE A 85 -13.94 -14.56 -2.23
CA ILE A 85 -12.90 -14.10 -1.31
C ILE A 85 -13.56 -13.64 -0.02
N THR A 86 -13.28 -14.35 1.06
CA THR A 86 -13.76 -14.02 2.41
C THR A 86 -12.60 -13.59 3.30
N SER A 87 -12.88 -12.90 4.40
CA SER A 87 -11.82 -12.55 5.37
C SER A 87 -11.16 -13.80 5.95
N ALA A 88 -11.95 -14.85 6.22
CA ALA A 88 -11.43 -16.13 6.70
C ALA A 88 -10.50 -16.81 5.68
N SER A 89 -10.87 -16.84 4.39
CA SER A 89 -10.02 -17.43 3.36
C SER A 89 -8.71 -16.65 3.19
N VAL A 90 -8.76 -15.33 3.23
CA VAL A 90 -7.56 -14.47 3.18
C VAL A 90 -6.65 -14.71 4.39
N THR A 91 -7.21 -14.70 5.60
CA THR A 91 -6.45 -14.95 6.84
C THR A 91 -5.80 -16.34 6.83
N ASN A 92 -6.57 -17.37 6.46
CA ASN A 92 -6.05 -18.74 6.39
C ASN A 92 -4.96 -18.90 5.35
N ALA A 93 -5.09 -18.25 4.18
CA ALA A 93 -4.07 -18.28 3.13
C ALA A 93 -2.76 -17.64 3.61
N ILE A 94 -2.82 -16.47 4.26
CA ILE A 94 -1.63 -15.79 4.81
C ILE A 94 -0.96 -16.64 5.90
N VAL A 95 -1.74 -17.21 6.82
CA VAL A 95 -1.22 -18.08 7.89
C VAL A 95 -0.61 -19.37 7.31
N SER A 96 -1.24 -19.96 6.28
CA SER A 96 -0.76 -21.18 5.63
C SER A 96 0.55 -20.99 4.85
N GLU A 97 0.73 -19.84 4.20
CA GLU A 97 1.99 -19.50 3.52
C GLU A 97 3.13 -19.32 4.54
N GLY A 98 2.82 -18.72 5.68
CA GLY A 98 3.77 -18.47 6.75
C GLY A 98 4.96 -17.59 6.29
N ALA A 99 6.01 -17.54 7.11
CA ALA A 99 7.15 -16.68 6.83
C ALA A 99 7.92 -17.09 5.56
N THR A 100 8.15 -18.39 5.37
CA THR A 100 8.94 -18.89 4.23
C THR A 100 8.20 -18.74 2.90
N GLY A 101 6.91 -19.08 2.86
CA GLY A 101 6.07 -18.92 1.68
C GLY A 101 5.97 -17.45 1.27
N LEU A 102 5.66 -16.57 2.23
CA LEU A 102 5.60 -15.13 1.98
C LEU A 102 6.95 -14.54 1.53
N THR A 103 8.07 -15.01 2.09
CA THR A 103 9.41 -14.59 1.62
C THR A 103 9.60 -14.92 0.13
N SER A 104 9.24 -16.13 -0.29
CA SER A 104 9.35 -16.56 -1.69
C SER A 104 8.45 -15.75 -2.63
N LYS A 105 7.19 -15.52 -2.22
CA LYS A 105 6.22 -14.73 -3.00
C LYS A 105 6.68 -13.27 -3.15
N ILE A 106 7.16 -12.65 -2.06
CA ILE A 106 7.67 -11.27 -2.08
C ILE A 106 8.93 -11.19 -2.95
N ALA A 107 9.88 -12.11 -2.81
CA ALA A 107 11.09 -12.14 -3.64
C ALA A 107 10.76 -12.27 -5.14
N THR A 108 9.77 -13.10 -5.46
CA THR A 108 9.26 -13.26 -6.84
C THR A 108 8.67 -11.96 -7.36
N ALA A 109 7.83 -11.29 -6.56
CA ALA A 109 7.22 -10.02 -6.92
C ALA A 109 8.25 -8.88 -7.06
N MET A 110 9.28 -8.84 -6.20
CA MET A 110 10.39 -7.91 -6.31
C MET A 110 11.18 -8.11 -7.60
N THR A 111 11.46 -9.36 -7.96
CA THR A 111 12.14 -9.71 -9.22
C THR A 111 11.30 -9.25 -10.42
N ALA A 112 9.98 -9.49 -10.40
CA ALA A 112 9.06 -9.04 -11.45
C ALA A 112 9.00 -7.51 -11.57
N ALA A 113 9.24 -6.78 -10.47
CA ALA A 113 9.35 -5.34 -10.44
C ALA A 113 10.76 -4.81 -10.79
N ASN A 114 11.69 -5.67 -11.22
CA ASN A 114 13.10 -5.36 -11.47
C ASN A 114 13.85 -4.81 -10.24
N ILE A 115 13.41 -5.15 -9.03
CA ILE A 115 14.09 -4.83 -7.78
C ILE A 115 15.07 -5.96 -7.46
N VAL A 116 16.33 -5.77 -7.85
CA VAL A 116 17.41 -6.77 -7.70
C VAL A 116 18.42 -6.37 -6.62
N GLY A 117 19.23 -7.33 -6.15
CA GLY A 117 20.29 -7.08 -5.17
C GLY A 117 19.82 -6.87 -3.73
N VAL A 118 18.52 -7.03 -3.46
CA VAL A 118 17.95 -6.97 -2.11
C VAL A 118 17.63 -8.37 -1.62
N THR A 119 18.26 -8.78 -0.53
CA THR A 119 17.88 -10.00 0.20
C THR A 119 16.86 -9.62 1.28
N LEU A 120 15.67 -10.20 1.19
CA LEU A 120 14.61 -10.05 2.18
C LEU A 120 14.27 -11.41 2.80
N THR A 121 14.00 -11.42 4.10
CA THR A 121 13.50 -12.59 4.81
C THR A 121 12.40 -12.17 5.75
N VAL A 122 11.21 -12.73 5.59
CA VAL A 122 10.13 -12.56 6.57
C VAL A 122 10.48 -13.37 7.81
N LYS A 123 10.49 -12.73 8.98
CA LYS A 123 10.86 -13.34 10.27
C LYS A 123 9.65 -13.80 11.05
N SER A 124 8.58 -13.02 11.03
CA SER A 124 7.35 -13.33 11.76
C SER A 124 6.16 -12.75 11.04
N VAL A 125 5.07 -13.52 11.03
CA VAL A 125 3.78 -13.16 10.44
C VAL A 125 2.71 -13.51 11.47
N PRO A 126 2.36 -12.58 12.38
CA PRO A 126 1.19 -12.72 13.23
C PRO A 126 -0.08 -12.97 12.42
N ALA A 127 -1.06 -13.67 13.02
CA ALA A 127 -2.35 -13.88 12.40
C ALA A 127 -3.04 -12.50 12.14
N PRO A 128 -3.51 -12.24 10.91
CA PRO A 128 -4.24 -11.02 10.58
C PRO A 128 -5.55 -10.88 11.36
N GLU A 129 -5.96 -9.65 11.63
CA GLU A 129 -7.25 -9.31 12.22
C GLU A 129 -8.26 -8.85 11.16
N THR A 130 -9.54 -9.18 11.35
CA THR A 130 -10.61 -8.68 10.48
C THR A 130 -11.23 -7.41 11.07
N LYS A 131 -11.27 -6.33 10.29
CA LYS A 131 -11.96 -5.08 10.62
C LYS A 131 -13.12 -4.85 9.66
N ILE A 132 -14.32 -4.66 10.20
CA ILE A 132 -15.51 -4.33 9.42
C ILE A 132 -15.72 -2.82 9.50
N THR A 133 -15.68 -2.13 8.37
CA THR A 133 -15.97 -0.69 8.29
C THR A 133 -17.28 -0.49 7.55
N VAL A 134 -18.27 0.13 8.21
CA VAL A 134 -19.55 0.48 7.56
C VAL A 134 -19.41 1.88 6.99
N SER A 135 -19.29 1.99 5.67
CA SER A 135 -19.32 3.29 5.00
C SER A 135 -20.78 3.67 4.73
N THR A 136 -21.22 4.77 5.35
CA THR A 136 -22.48 5.42 4.98
C THR A 136 -22.16 6.45 3.90
N THR A 137 -22.49 6.13 2.65
CA THR A 137 -22.52 7.14 1.59
C THR A 137 -23.52 8.20 2.01
N ALA A 138 -23.03 9.38 2.41
CA ALA A 138 -23.87 10.51 2.71
C ALA A 138 -24.71 10.80 1.45
N ALA A 139 -26.02 10.96 1.63
CA ALA A 139 -26.89 11.35 0.53
C ALA A 139 -26.34 12.65 -0.09
N PRO A 140 -26.35 12.80 -1.42
CA PRO A 140 -25.93 14.04 -2.06
C PRO A 140 -26.72 15.18 -1.43
N SER A 141 -26.03 16.11 -0.78
CA SER A 141 -26.68 17.31 -0.28
C SER A 141 -27.04 18.14 -1.51
N THR A 142 -28.34 18.24 -1.79
CA THR A 142 -28.86 19.25 -2.71
C THR A 142 -28.64 20.60 -2.04
N SER A 143 -27.48 21.23 -2.30
CA SER A 143 -27.29 22.63 -1.99
C SER A 143 -28.34 23.38 -2.80
N LYS A 144 -29.37 23.90 -2.15
CA LYS A 144 -30.22 24.94 -2.75
C LYS A 144 -29.28 26.10 -3.07
N GLN A 145 -28.90 26.19 -4.34
CA GLN A 145 -28.21 27.33 -4.93
C GLN A 145 -29.11 28.53 -4.66
N SER A 146 -28.74 29.31 -3.64
CA SER A 146 -29.43 30.54 -3.32
C SER A 146 -29.10 31.51 -4.45
N ASP A 147 -30.04 31.65 -5.38
CA ASP A 147 -30.08 32.72 -6.37
C ASP A 147 -30.14 34.07 -5.65
N ARG A 148 -29.00 34.51 -5.12
CA ARG A 148 -28.75 35.93 -4.89
C ARG A 148 -28.29 36.50 -6.22
N SER A 149 -29.29 36.81 -7.03
CA SER A 149 -29.23 37.84 -8.06
C SER A 149 -28.68 39.11 -7.42
N SER A 150 -27.39 39.35 -7.62
CA SER A 150 -26.75 40.63 -7.33
C SER A 150 -25.61 40.82 -8.31
N ALA A 151 -25.97 41.53 -9.37
CA ALA A 151 -25.15 42.49 -10.09
C ALA A 151 -23.75 42.06 -10.57
N ARG A 152 -23.67 41.91 -11.91
CA ARG A 152 -22.59 42.46 -12.76
C ARG A 152 -21.19 42.52 -12.14
N GLN A 153 -20.29 41.67 -12.63
CA GLN A 153 -19.02 42.15 -13.17
C GLN A 153 -18.51 41.21 -14.26
N VAL A 154 -18.70 41.68 -15.50
CA VAL A 154 -17.99 41.21 -16.68
C VAL A 154 -16.58 41.78 -16.57
N LEU A 155 -15.56 40.93 -16.45
CA LEU A 155 -14.21 41.32 -16.80
C LEU A 155 -13.47 40.15 -17.47
N THR A 156 -13.62 40.16 -18.79
CA THR A 156 -12.61 39.80 -19.79
C THR A 156 -11.19 39.51 -19.28
N GLY A 157 -10.73 38.28 -19.49
CA GLY A 157 -9.32 37.91 -19.54
C GLY A 157 -9.15 36.76 -20.54
N SER A 158 -9.19 37.08 -21.83
CA SER A 158 -8.02 37.08 -22.72
C SER A 158 -7.49 35.69 -23.06
N LEU A 159 -7.98 35.21 -24.20
CA LEU A 159 -7.37 34.24 -25.10
C LEU A 159 -5.91 34.67 -25.39
N ALA A 160 -4.94 33.80 -25.12
CA ALA A 160 -3.59 33.91 -25.69
C ALA A 160 -3.13 32.52 -26.13
N ALA A 161 -3.08 32.34 -27.44
CA ALA A 161 -2.50 31.22 -28.16
C ALA A 161 -0.99 31.43 -28.32
N VAL A 162 -0.18 30.36 -28.21
CA VAL A 162 1.11 30.09 -28.91
C VAL A 162 1.38 28.59 -28.66
N LEU A 163 1.17 27.64 -29.60
CA LEU A 163 1.87 27.31 -30.85
C LEU A 163 3.33 26.83 -30.67
N ALA A 164 3.61 25.66 -31.27
CA ALA A 164 4.91 25.10 -31.67
C ALA A 164 5.81 24.49 -30.57
N MET A 165 6.68 23.49 -30.79
CA MET A 165 6.93 22.45 -31.80
C MET A 165 8.29 21.87 -31.37
N ALA A 166 8.50 20.54 -31.36
CA ALA A 166 9.76 19.90 -31.77
C ALA A 166 9.76 18.39 -31.51
N MET A 167 9.78 17.64 -32.62
CA MET A 167 10.37 16.31 -32.73
C MET A 167 11.85 16.33 -32.28
N ALA A 168 12.29 15.26 -31.61
CA ALA A 168 13.62 14.70 -31.83
C ALA A 168 13.59 13.20 -31.47
N ALA A 169 13.64 12.37 -32.50
CA ALA A 169 14.01 10.97 -32.41
C ALA A 169 15.50 10.87 -32.03
N PHE A 170 15.90 9.90 -31.21
CA PHE A 170 17.25 9.34 -31.29
C PHE A 170 17.29 7.92 -30.70
N ALA A 171 17.70 7.01 -31.59
CA ALA A 171 18.34 5.70 -31.41
C ALA A 171 17.71 4.65 -30.48
#